data_AF-A0A1B3ZCH4-F1
#
_entry.id   AF-A0A1B3ZCH4-F1
#
_cell.length_a   1.000
_cell.length_b   1.000
_cell.length_c   1.000
_cell.angle_alpha   90.00
_cell.angle_beta   90.00
_cell.angle_gamma   90.00
#
_symmetry.space_group_name_H-M   'P 1'
#
loop_
_entity.id
_entity.type
_entity.pdbx_description
1 polymer ?
#
loop_
_entity_poly.entity_id
_entity_poly.type
_entity_poly.pdbx_seq_one_letter_code
_entity_poly.pdbx_strand_id
1 'polypeptide(L)'
;MSYMSWEPRYRVTTIAPGKLDIFVVTLVDGRRAAVDAITEYEAALTRANAFSNEHPNRCQIKVLPLTYAEFCNLFNVTLPEQPEPSDPAERKYVTELLLHIARNTNDGDARSDALDLLLKSGVIQS
;
A
#
# COMPACT_ATOMS: atom_id res chain seq x y z
N MET A 1 24.86 4.07 -25.22
CA MET A 1 23.46 4.04 -25.68
C MET A 1 22.65 4.95 -24.78
N SER A 2 22.02 6.02 -25.31
CA SER A 2 21.02 6.76 -24.53
C SER A 2 19.70 5.99 -24.60
N TYR A 3 19.20 5.56 -23.44
CA TYR A 3 17.87 4.97 -23.34
C TYR A 3 16.84 6.06 -23.66
N MET A 4 16.16 5.94 -24.80
CA MET A 4 15.07 6.82 -25.23
C MET A 4 13.74 6.13 -24.89
N SER A 5 13.07 6.61 -23.85
CA SER A 5 11.74 6.17 -23.45
C SER A 5 10.69 7.08 -24.09
N TRP A 6 9.64 6.49 -24.65
CA TRP A 6 8.45 7.22 -25.12
C TRP A 6 7.55 7.65 -23.95
N GLU A 7 7.71 7.03 -22.77
CA GLU A 7 7.01 7.42 -21.56
C GLU A 7 7.53 8.73 -20.97
N PRO A 8 6.64 9.62 -20.46
CA PRO A 8 7.04 10.85 -19.80
C PRO A 8 7.97 10.60 -18.61
N ARG A 9 8.96 11.49 -18.43
CA ARG A 9 9.91 11.43 -17.32
C ARG A 9 9.22 11.54 -15.96
N TYR A 10 8.30 12.49 -15.84
CA TYR A 10 7.49 12.75 -14.66
C TYR A 10 6.06 12.33 -14.95
N ARG A 11 5.58 11.32 -14.24
CA ARG A 11 4.26 10.73 -14.44
C ARG A 11 3.79 10.04 -13.16
N VAL A 12 2.48 9.88 -13.06
CA VAL A 12 1.86 8.93 -12.15
C VAL A 12 1.88 7.56 -12.82
N THR A 13 2.47 6.56 -12.16
CA THR A 13 2.47 5.17 -12.63
C THR A 13 1.66 4.31 -11.66
N THR A 14 0.78 3.48 -12.20
CA THR A 14 0.01 2.51 -11.42
C THR A 14 -0.26 1.26 -12.25
N ILE A 15 -0.79 0.24 -11.60
CA ILE A 15 -1.38 -0.96 -12.19
C ILE A 15 -2.75 -1.17 -11.55
N ALA A 16 -3.66 -1.83 -12.26
CA ALA A 16 -4.94 -2.22 -11.68
C ALA A 16 -4.71 -3.19 -10.50
N PRO A 17 -5.46 -3.04 -9.39
CA PRO A 17 -5.43 -3.98 -8.28
C PRO A 17 -5.66 -5.44 -8.69
N GLY A 18 -4.82 -6.33 -8.19
CA GLY A 18 -5.04 -7.77 -8.16
C GLY A 18 -5.91 -8.17 -6.96
N LYS A 19 -6.41 -9.42 -6.99
CA LYS A 19 -7.29 -9.95 -5.94
C LYS A 19 -6.65 -10.11 -4.57
N LEU A 20 -5.32 -10.21 -4.52
CA LEU A 20 -4.55 -10.41 -3.29
C LEU A 20 -3.97 -9.09 -2.74
N ASP A 21 -4.19 -7.99 -3.46
CA ASP A 21 -3.71 -6.68 -3.02
C ASP A 21 -4.61 -6.19 -1.90
N ILE A 22 -4.00 -5.80 -0.79
CA ILE A 22 -4.71 -5.32 0.39
C ILE A 22 -4.27 -3.91 0.80
N PHE A 23 -3.14 -3.44 0.27
CA PHE A 23 -2.63 -2.10 0.49
C PHE A 23 -2.50 -1.34 -0.83
N VAL A 24 -2.55 -0.01 -0.75
CA VAL A 24 -2.13 0.88 -1.84
C VAL A 24 -1.06 1.81 -1.28
N VAL A 25 0.11 1.77 -1.89
CA VAL A 25 1.26 2.57 -1.49
C VAL A 25 1.48 3.68 -2.49
N THR A 26 1.52 4.91 -2.00
CA THR A 26 1.93 6.06 -2.80
C THR A 26 3.39 6.41 -2.53
N LEU A 27 4.22 6.34 -3.56
CA LEU A 27 5.62 6.78 -3.53
C LEU A 27 5.78 8.07 -4.34
N VAL A 28 6.52 9.04 -3.80
CA VAL A 28 6.95 10.26 -4.50
C VAL A 28 8.47 10.28 -4.53
N ASP A 29 9.05 10.29 -5.73
CA ASP A 29 10.49 10.18 -5.97
C ASP A 29 11.16 9.03 -5.19
N GLY A 30 10.46 7.89 -5.15
CA GLY A 30 10.91 6.66 -4.47
C GLY A 30 10.75 6.66 -2.95
N ARG A 31 10.21 7.73 -2.35
CA ARG A 31 9.93 7.81 -0.91
C ARG A 31 8.45 7.55 -0.63
N ARG A 32 8.17 6.83 0.46
CA ARG A 32 6.79 6.60 0.93
C ARG A 32 6.15 7.92 1.32
N ALA A 33 5.09 8.29 0.60
CA ALA A 33 4.27 9.46 0.89
C ALA A 33 2.99 9.07 1.64
N ALA A 34 2.38 7.94 1.27
CA ALA A 34 1.18 7.42 1.93
C ALA A 34 1.08 5.89 1.80
N VAL A 35 0.31 5.30 2.70
CA VAL A 35 -0.19 3.94 2.63
C VAL A 35 -1.69 4.04 2.88
N ASP A 36 -2.47 3.34 2.08
CA ASP A 36 -3.92 3.31 2.20
C ASP A 36 -4.40 1.85 2.10
N ALA A 37 -5.63 1.59 2.52
CA ALA A 37 -6.29 0.32 2.28
C ALA A 37 -6.59 0.15 0.78
N ILE A 38 -6.67 -1.10 0.28
CA ILE A 38 -6.99 -1.35 -1.13
C ILE A 38 -8.33 -0.76 -1.57
N THR A 39 -9.29 -0.65 -0.65
CA THR A 39 -10.59 0.00 -0.87
C THR A 39 -10.47 1.47 -1.26
N GLU A 40 -9.36 2.12 -0.94
CA GLU A 40 -9.08 3.52 -1.21
C GLU A 40 -8.25 3.72 -2.50
N TYR A 41 -8.05 2.68 -3.31
CA TYR A 41 -7.23 2.72 -4.53
C TYR A 41 -7.57 3.91 -5.44
N GLU A 42 -8.84 4.06 -5.81
CA GLU A 42 -9.29 5.13 -6.71
C GLU A 42 -9.10 6.52 -6.08
N ALA A 43 -9.30 6.63 -4.77
CA ALA A 43 -9.08 7.88 -4.05
C ALA A 43 -7.58 8.22 -3.99
N ALA A 44 -6.71 7.24 -3.76
CA ALA A 44 -5.25 7.41 -3.78
C ALA A 44 -4.75 7.81 -5.17
N LEU A 45 -5.26 7.16 -6.22
CA LEU A 45 -4.91 7.50 -7.60
C LEU A 45 -5.39 8.91 -7.99
N THR A 46 -6.59 9.29 -7.55
CA THR A 46 -7.12 10.66 -7.74
C THR A 46 -6.23 11.69 -7.06
N ARG A 47 -5.83 11.47 -5.80
CA ARG A 47 -4.91 12.35 -5.07
C ARG A 47 -3.55 12.48 -5.76
N ALA A 48 -2.98 11.36 -6.22
CA ALA A 48 -1.70 11.34 -6.93
C ALA A 48 -1.75 12.13 -8.24
N ASN A 49 -2.82 11.96 -9.03
CA ASN A 49 -3.01 12.71 -10.27
C ASN A 49 -3.20 14.20 -10.02
N ALA A 50 -4.00 14.58 -9.02
CA ALA A 50 -4.17 15.98 -8.64
C ALA A 50 -2.82 16.61 -8.27
N PHE A 51 -2.04 15.96 -7.39
CA PHE A 51 -0.72 16.44 -6.98
C PHE A 51 0.26 16.58 -8.16
N SER A 52 0.28 15.61 -9.08
CA SER A 52 1.11 15.67 -10.30
C SER A 52 0.71 16.83 -11.21
N ASN A 53 -0.59 17.13 -11.33
CA ASN A 53 -1.10 18.22 -12.17
C ASN A 53 -0.77 19.60 -11.58
N GLU A 54 -0.81 19.73 -10.25
CA GLU A 54 -0.40 20.94 -9.53
C GLU A 54 1.12 21.18 -9.59
N HIS A 55 1.91 20.11 -9.72
CA HIS A 55 3.37 20.15 -9.73
C HIS A 55 3.96 19.53 -11.02
N PRO A 56 3.65 20.10 -12.20
CA PRO A 56 4.03 19.51 -13.47
C PRO A 56 5.55 19.42 -13.61
N ASN A 57 6.04 18.29 -14.12
CA ASN A 57 7.46 18.01 -14.36
C ASN A 57 8.36 18.09 -13.12
N ARG A 58 7.82 17.88 -11.91
CA ARG A 58 8.63 17.96 -10.68
C ARG A 58 8.96 16.61 -10.05
N CYS A 59 8.04 15.66 -10.08
CA CYS A 59 8.19 14.40 -9.34
C CYS A 59 7.68 13.19 -10.12
N GLN A 60 8.25 12.03 -9.82
CA GLN A 60 7.73 10.74 -10.24
C GLN A 60 6.87 10.17 -9.13
N ILE A 61 5.63 9.80 -9.46
CA ILE A 61 4.69 9.25 -8.48
C ILE A 61 4.38 7.81 -8.87
N LYS A 62 4.39 6.91 -7.90
CA LYS A 62 3.90 5.53 -8.08
C LYS A 62 2.77 5.28 -7.10
N VAL A 63 1.64 4.79 -7.60
CA VAL A 63 0.51 4.31 -6.78
C VAL A 63 0.42 2.82 -7.01
N LEU A 64 0.89 2.03 -6.04
CA LEU A 64 1.09 0.60 -6.18
C LEU A 64 0.13 -0.14 -5.26
N PRO A 65 -0.88 -0.85 -5.81
CA PRO A 65 -1.52 -1.94 -5.11
C PRO A 65 -0.47 -2.97 -4.72
N LEU A 66 -0.49 -3.43 -3.48
CA LEU A 66 0.44 -4.43 -2.96
C LEU A 66 -0.29 -5.46 -2.12
N THR A 67 0.15 -6.71 -2.26
CA THR A 67 -0.14 -7.76 -1.30
C THR A 67 0.52 -7.45 0.05
N TYR A 68 0.11 -8.16 1.10
CA TYR A 68 0.75 -8.05 2.41
C TYR A 68 2.26 -8.34 2.37
N ALA A 69 2.65 -9.41 1.67
CA ALA A 69 4.04 -9.84 1.58
C ALA A 69 4.92 -8.80 0.86
N GLU A 70 4.41 -8.20 -0.21
CA GLU A 70 5.12 -7.14 -0.93
C GLU A 70 5.27 -5.88 -0.09
N PHE A 71 4.22 -5.48 0.64
CA PHE A 71 4.30 -4.37 1.59
C PHE A 71 5.37 -4.64 2.65
N CYS A 72 5.36 -5.82 3.25
CA CYS A 72 6.34 -6.22 4.26
C CYS A 72 7.77 -6.19 3.72
N ASN A 73 8.00 -6.74 2.53
CA ASN A 73 9.31 -6.72 1.90
C ASN A 73 9.75 -5.29 1.54
N LEU A 74 8.85 -4.46 1.02
CA LEU A 74 9.15 -3.10 0.59
C LEU A 74 9.52 -2.20 1.79
N PHE A 75 8.93 -2.43 2.95
CA PHE A 75 9.13 -1.62 4.15
C PHE A 75 9.94 -2.31 5.25
N ASN A 76 10.52 -3.48 4.97
CA ASN A 76 11.22 -4.31 5.95
C ASN A 76 10.37 -4.58 7.21
N VAL A 77 9.05 -4.76 7.04
CA VAL A 77 8.15 -5.17 8.11
C VAL A 77 8.23 -6.68 8.22
N THR A 78 9.13 -7.18 9.06
CA THR A 78 9.17 -8.59 9.41
C THR A 78 8.03 -8.88 10.38
N LEU A 79 7.12 -9.81 10.03
CA LEU A 79 6.29 -10.46 11.04
C LEU A 79 7.24 -11.31 11.89
N PRO A 80 7.38 -11.02 13.18
CA PRO A 80 8.30 -11.79 13.98
C PRO A 80 7.70 -13.20 14.20
N GLU A 81 8.43 -14.27 13.91
CA GLU A 81 8.07 -15.63 14.38
C GLU A 81 7.99 -15.69 15.92
N GLN A 82 8.71 -14.77 16.57
CA GLN A 82 8.59 -14.36 17.97
C GLN A 82 8.85 -12.85 18.06
N PRO A 83 8.18 -12.10 18.95
CA PRO A 83 8.08 -10.64 18.91
C PRO A 83 9.44 -9.91 19.04
N GLU A 84 10.18 -9.77 17.95
CA GLU A 84 11.25 -8.79 17.81
C GLU A 84 10.71 -7.47 17.29
N PRO A 85 11.24 -6.31 17.71
CA PRO A 85 10.59 -5.02 17.61
C PRO A 85 10.71 -4.43 16.20
N SER A 86 9.84 -4.84 15.27
CA SER A 86 9.38 -3.89 14.24
C SER A 86 8.80 -2.64 14.93
N ASP A 87 9.00 -1.47 14.31
CA ASP A 87 8.57 -0.17 14.85
C ASP A 87 7.13 -0.27 15.38
N PRO A 88 6.90 -0.05 16.69
CA PRO A 88 5.57 -0.13 17.28
C PRO A 88 4.56 0.77 16.58
N ALA A 89 5.00 1.92 16.05
CA ALA A 89 4.15 2.84 15.29
C ALA A 89 3.68 2.20 13.98
N GLU A 90 4.60 1.51 13.27
CA GLU A 90 4.30 0.86 12.00
C GLU A 90 3.38 -0.36 12.20
N ARG A 91 3.57 -1.16 13.25
CA ARG A 91 2.64 -2.26 13.57
C ARG A 91 1.24 -1.77 13.87
N LYS A 92 1.14 -0.74 14.72
CA LYS A 92 -0.14 -0.17 15.11
C LYS A 92 -0.88 0.32 13.87
N TYR A 93 -0.16 1.02 13.00
CA TYR A 93 -0.71 1.55 11.76
C TYR A 93 -1.18 0.45 10.80
N VAL A 94 -0.38 -0.61 10.58
CA VAL A 94 -0.78 -1.76 9.76
C VAL A 94 -2.01 -2.46 10.35
N THR A 95 -2.06 -2.61 11.68
CA THR A 95 -3.20 -3.21 12.39
C THR A 95 -4.48 -2.40 12.19
N GLU A 96 -4.39 -1.07 12.31
CA GLU A 96 -5.52 -0.16 12.10
C GLU A 96 -6.04 -0.24 10.66
N LEU A 97 -5.14 -0.34 9.67
CA LEU A 97 -5.52 -0.54 8.26
C LEU A 97 -6.22 -1.88 8.03
N LEU A 98 -5.69 -2.97 8.56
CA LEU A 98 -6.32 -4.29 8.43
C LEU A 98 -7.70 -4.32 9.09
N LEU A 99 -7.86 -3.69 10.28
CA LEU A 99 -9.16 -3.53 10.93
C LEU A 99 -10.12 -2.68 10.10
N HIS A 100 -9.62 -1.62 9.45
CA HIS A 100 -10.40 -0.80 8.55
C HIS A 100 -10.91 -1.61 7.35
N ILE A 101 -10.02 -2.39 6.70
CA ILE A 101 -10.40 -3.26 5.57
C ILE A 101 -11.46 -4.26 6.02
N ALA A 102 -11.21 -4.98 7.12
CA ALA A 102 -12.11 -6.01 7.63
C ALA A 102 -13.53 -5.47 7.92
N ARG A 103 -13.63 -4.20 8.37
CA ARG A 103 -14.91 -3.57 8.72
C ARG A 103 -15.64 -2.92 7.54
N ASN A 104 -14.90 -2.31 6.61
CA ASN A 104 -15.50 -1.36 5.65
C ASN A 104 -15.49 -1.86 4.21
N THR A 105 -14.73 -2.91 3.87
CA THR A 105 -14.75 -3.45 2.51
C THR A 105 -16.05 -4.20 2.21
N ASN A 106 -16.52 -4.14 0.96
CA ASN A 106 -17.58 -5.01 0.43
C ASN A 106 -17.02 -6.24 -0.30
N ASP A 107 -15.69 -6.32 -0.46
CA ASP A 107 -14.99 -7.45 -1.08
C ASP A 107 -14.78 -8.57 -0.04
N GLY A 108 -15.39 -9.72 -0.28
CA GLY A 108 -15.30 -10.87 0.61
C GLY A 108 -13.90 -11.47 0.71
N ASP A 109 -13.13 -11.45 -0.38
CA ASP A 109 -11.78 -11.99 -0.43
C ASP A 109 -10.85 -11.08 0.38
N ALA A 110 -10.88 -9.76 0.13
CA ALA A 110 -10.09 -8.78 0.88
C ALA A 110 -10.43 -8.77 2.38
N ARG A 111 -11.71 -8.99 2.75
CA ARG A 111 -12.13 -9.11 4.15
C ARG A 111 -11.53 -10.36 4.80
N SER A 112 -11.59 -11.49 4.12
CA SER A 112 -11.04 -12.76 4.60
C SER A 112 -9.54 -12.67 4.83
N ASP A 113 -8.81 -12.12 3.87
CA ASP A 113 -7.36 -11.95 3.96
C ASP A 113 -6.97 -11.01 5.11
N ALA A 114 -7.70 -9.90 5.28
CA ALA A 114 -7.46 -8.99 6.41
C ALA A 114 -7.67 -9.67 7.77
N LEU A 115 -8.71 -10.50 7.92
CA LEU A 115 -8.98 -11.23 9.15
C LEU A 115 -7.92 -12.31 9.43
N ASP A 116 -7.49 -13.05 8.41
CA ASP A 116 -6.42 -14.05 8.54
C ASP A 116 -5.10 -13.40 8.98
N LEU A 117 -4.76 -12.24 8.43
CA LEU A 117 -3.57 -11.49 8.84
C LEU A 117 -3.68 -10.97 10.28
N LEU A 118 -4.85 -10.49 10.70
CA LEU A 118 -5.10 -10.05 12.08
C LEU A 118 -4.98 -11.20 13.09
N LEU A 119 -5.44 -12.41 12.71
CA LEU A 119 -5.27 -13.64 13.49
C LEU A 119 -3.79 -14.01 13.60
N LYS A 120 -3.06 -14.04 12.48
CA LYS A 120 -1.63 -14.36 12.43
C LYS A 120 -0.77 -13.36 13.21
N SER A 121 -1.17 -12.09 13.28
CA SER A 121 -0.48 -11.07 14.07
C SER A 121 -0.83 -11.12 15.57
N GLY A 122 -1.74 -12.00 15.99
CA GLY A 122 -2.17 -12.12 17.39
C GLY A 122 -3.03 -10.96 17.91
N VAL A 123 -3.60 -10.15 17.00
CA VAL A 123 -4.44 -8.99 17.35
C VAL A 123 -5.85 -9.43 17.72
N ILE A 124 -6.37 -10.45 17.03
CA ILE A 124 -7.65 -11.08 17.33
C ILE A 124 -7.42 -12.55 17.68
N GLN A 125 -8.23 -13.10 18.58
CA GLN A 125 -8.20 -14.51 18.98
C GLN A 125 -9.38 -15.25 18.31
N SER A 126 -9.13 -16.51 17.92
CA SER A 126 -10.13 -17.41 17.33
C SER A 126 -11.21 -17.80 18.33
#